data_AF-A0A396JWK6-F1
#
_entry.id   AF-A0A396JWK6-F1
#
_cell.length_a   1.000
_cell.length_b   1.000
_cell.length_c   1.000
_cell.angle_alpha   90.00
_cell.angle_beta   90.00
_cell.angle_gamma   90.00
#
_symmetry.space_group_name_H-M   'P 1'
#
loop_
_entity.id
_entity.type
_entity.pdbx_description
1 polymer ?
#
loop_
_entity_poly.entity_id
_entity_poly.type
_entity_poly.pdbx_seq_one_letter_code
_entity_poly.pdbx_strand_id
1 'polypeptide(L)'
;MTIMEPYAKRGDVHNAEKIFYCLRQANHISKISLFRALAQAYKNAKLPAYGISERMKADNQFPNKALAGQLALVDPFRKTPVSDLLD
;
A
#
# COMPACT_ATOMS: atom_id res chain seq x y z
N MET A 1 4.99 -0.53 -16.04
CA MET A 1 4.25 0.74 -15.87
C MET A 1 2.79 0.39 -15.64
N THR A 2 2.23 0.73 -14.49
CA THR A 2 0.81 0.48 -14.16
C THR A 2 0.04 1.78 -14.28
N ILE A 3 -1.23 1.72 -14.70
CA ILE A 3 -2.12 2.91 -14.80
C ILE A 3 -2.23 3.69 -13.47
N MET A 4 -1.93 3.06 -12.34
CA MET A 4 -1.92 3.65 -11.00
C MET A 4 -0.68 4.51 -10.70
N GLU A 5 0.42 4.34 -11.43
CA GLU A 5 1.70 5.00 -11.15
C GLU A 5 1.66 6.55 -11.11
N PRO A 6 0.97 7.27 -12.04
CA PRO A 6 0.82 8.71 -11.93
C PRO A 6 0.02 9.16 -10.69
N TYR A 7 -1.01 8.41 -10.31
CA TYR A 7 -1.82 8.70 -9.12
C TYR A 7 -1.02 8.46 -7.84
N ALA A 8 -0.23 7.38 -7.81
CA ALA A 8 0.68 7.10 -6.71
C ALA A 8 1.72 8.20 -6.52
N LYS A 9 2.30 8.73 -7.60
CA LYS A 9 3.25 9.85 -7.55
C LYS A 9 2.62 11.12 -6.97
N ARG A 10 1.35 11.38 -7.29
CA ARG A 10 0.60 12.53 -6.76
C ARG A 10 0.13 12.35 -5.31
N GLY A 11 0.15 11.13 -4.77
CA GLY A 11 -0.46 10.83 -3.48
C GLY A 11 -1.99 10.79 -3.53
N ASP A 12 -2.58 10.57 -4.71
CA ASP A 12 -4.03 10.47 -4.88
C ASP A 12 -4.50 9.05 -4.51
N VAL A 13 -4.70 8.85 -3.21
CA VAL A 13 -5.10 7.56 -2.63
C VAL A 13 -6.49 7.14 -3.11
N HIS A 14 -7.43 8.08 -3.22
CA HIS A 14 -8.80 7.76 -3.60
C HIS A 14 -8.87 7.15 -5.01
N ASN A 15 -8.26 7.81 -6.00
CA ASN A 15 -8.25 7.29 -7.35
C ASN A 15 -7.38 6.02 -7.48
N ALA A 16 -6.28 5.93 -6.73
CA ALA A 16 -5.47 4.71 -6.67
C ALA A 16 -6.26 3.50 -6.15
N GLU A 17 -7.01 3.64 -5.05
CA GLU A 17 -7.87 2.58 -4.50
C GLU A 17 -8.98 2.18 -5.47
N LYS A 18 -9.62 3.16 -6.13
CA LYS A 18 -10.67 2.89 -7.13
C LYS A 18 -10.13 2.05 -8.28
N ILE A 19 -8.97 2.43 -8.83
CA ILE A 19 -8.33 1.68 -9.91
C ILE A 19 -7.89 0.29 -9.42
N PHE A 20 -7.32 0.19 -8.22
CA PHE A 20 -6.92 -1.09 -7.62
C PHE A 20 -8.11 -2.06 -7.52
N TYR A 21 -9.25 -1.57 -7.03
CA TYR A 21 -10.47 -2.35 -6.93
C TYR A 21 -11.03 -2.77 -8.29
N CYS A 22 -11.05 -1.87 -9.28
CA CYS A 22 -11.48 -2.20 -10.65
C CYS A 22 -10.59 -3.29 -11.28
N LEU A 23 -9.26 -3.19 -11.11
CA LEU A 23 -8.33 -4.20 -11.61
C LEU A 23 -8.55 -5.56 -10.95
N ARG A 24 -8.80 -5.57 -9.64
CA ARG A 24 -9.09 -6.80 -8.89
C ARG A 24 -10.37 -7.49 -9.39
N GLN A 25 -11.42 -6.72 -9.68
CA GLN A 25 -12.66 -7.26 -10.24
C GLN A 25 -12.50 -7.80 -11.67
N ALA A 26 -11.61 -7.20 -12.47
CA ALA A 26 -11.34 -7.65 -13.83
C ALA A 26 -10.50 -8.95 -13.91
N ASN A 27 -10.33 -9.68 -12.81
CA ASN A 27 -9.44 -10.84 -12.67
C ASN A 27 -7.98 -10.54 -13.09
N HIS A 28 -7.57 -9.27 -13.08
CA HIS A 28 -6.15 -8.97 -13.11
C HIS A 28 -5.57 -9.41 -11.77
N ILE A 29 -4.92 -10.58 -11.78
CA ILE A 29 -4.18 -11.15 -10.65
C ILE A 29 -3.50 -10.02 -9.89
N SER A 30 -3.71 -9.96 -8.58
CA SER A 30 -3.18 -8.93 -7.69
C SER A 30 -1.65 -8.94 -7.71
N LYS A 31 -1.05 -8.32 -8.72
CA LYS A 31 0.40 -8.28 -8.90
C LYS A 31 0.99 -7.43 -7.77
N ILE A 32 2.13 -7.85 -7.23
CA ILE A 32 2.95 -7.07 -6.28
C ILE A 32 3.18 -5.62 -6.75
N SER A 33 3.24 -5.38 -8.07
CA SER A 33 3.38 -4.04 -8.64
C SER A 33 2.20 -3.10 -8.32
N LEU A 34 0.98 -3.62 -8.18
CA LEU A 34 -0.21 -2.85 -7.81
C LEU A 34 -0.17 -2.47 -6.33
N PHE A 35 0.18 -3.42 -5.46
CA PHE A 35 0.39 -3.15 -4.04
C PHE A 35 1.51 -2.13 -3.81
N ARG A 36 2.60 -2.20 -4.57
CA ARG A 36 3.68 -1.21 -4.52
C ARG A 36 3.20 0.18 -4.93
N ALA A 37 2.42 0.29 -6.00
CA ALA A 37 1.86 1.57 -6.43
C ALA A 37 0.90 2.14 -5.37
N LEU A 38 0.06 1.29 -4.77
CA LEU A 38 -0.86 1.68 -3.72
C LEU A 38 -0.11 2.15 -2.46
N ALA A 39 0.86 1.39 -1.98
CA ALA A 39 1.71 1.77 -0.85
C ALA A 39 2.44 3.10 -1.09
N GLN A 40 2.91 3.34 -2.32
CA GLN A 40 3.54 4.60 -2.69
C GLN A 40 2.54 5.78 -2.66
N ALA A 41 1.28 5.57 -3.06
CA ALA A 41 0.23 6.59 -2.98
C ALA A 41 -0.02 7.01 -1.52
N TYR A 42 -0.19 6.03 -0.62
CA TYR A 42 -0.36 6.27 0.82
C TYR A 42 0.85 7.00 1.42
N LYS A 43 2.06 6.55 1.08
CA LYS A 43 3.30 7.20 1.52
C LYS A 43 3.36 8.67 1.11
N ASN A 44 3.04 8.97 -0.15
CA ASN A 44 3.10 10.34 -0.67
C ASN A 44 1.97 11.22 -0.11
N ALA A 45 0.80 10.63 0.17
CA ALA A 45 -0.30 11.31 0.85
C ALA A 45 -0.03 11.54 2.34
N LYS A 46 1.02 10.92 2.91
CA LYS A 46 1.29 10.85 4.36
C LYS A 46 0.10 10.27 5.13
N LEU A 47 -0.60 9.33 4.52
CA LEU A 47 -1.74 8.64 5.11
C LEU A 47 -1.36 7.20 5.47
N PRO A 48 -1.89 6.67 6.59
CA PRO A 48 -1.72 5.28 6.94
C PRO A 48 -2.45 4.35 5.97
N ALA A 49 -1.80 3.26 5.58
CA ALA A 49 -2.35 2.25 4.66
C ALA A 49 -2.96 1.07 5.45
N TYR A 50 -4.15 1.28 6.02
CA TYR A 50 -4.81 0.28 6.85
C TYR A 50 -5.06 -1.05 6.10
N GLY A 51 -4.56 -2.15 6.68
CA GLY A 51 -4.86 -3.50 6.21
C GLY A 51 -4.22 -3.89 4.87
N ILE A 52 -3.31 -3.08 4.31
CA ILE A 52 -2.68 -3.40 3.02
C ILE A 52 -1.88 -4.72 3.08
N SER A 53 -1.20 -4.99 4.20
CA SER A 53 -0.47 -6.24 4.43
C SER A 53 -1.39 -7.46 4.51
N GLU A 54 -2.55 -7.31 5.14
CA GLU A 54 -3.55 -8.38 5.23
C GLU A 54 -4.20 -8.66 3.87
N ARG A 55 -4.46 -7.61 3.07
CA ARG A 55 -4.92 -7.76 1.68
C ARG A 55 -3.90 -8.48 0.81
N MET A 56 -2.60 -8.21 0.99
CA MET A 56 -1.53 -8.93 0.28
C MET A 56 -1.50 -10.42 0.63
N LYS A 57 -1.59 -10.75 1.92
CA LYS A 57 -1.65 -12.15 2.39
C LYS A 57 -2.86 -12.88 1.83
N ALA A 58 -4.03 -12.24 1.81
CA ALA A 58 -5.25 -12.81 1.24
C ALA A 58 -5.11 -13.15 -0.26
N ASP A 59 -4.28 -12.39 -0.98
CA ASP A 59 -3.99 -12.61 -2.39
C ASP A 59 -2.71 -13.48 -2.61
N ASN A 60 -2.21 -14.16 -1.57
CA ASN A 60 -0.98 -14.96 -1.56
C ASN A 60 0.27 -14.21 -2.08
N GLN A 61 0.31 -12.89 -1.90
CA GLN A 61 1.43 -12.04 -2.30
C GLN A 61 2.31 -11.72 -1.10
N PHE A 62 3.62 -11.89 -1.26
CA PHE A 62 4.61 -11.57 -0.23
C PHE A 62 5.44 -10.35 -0.65
N PRO A 63 5.64 -9.35 0.23
CA PRO A 63 6.42 -8.19 -0.10
C PRO A 63 7.91 -8.54 -0.23
N ASN A 64 8.58 -7.98 -1.23
CA ASN A 64 10.05 -7.98 -1.25
C ASN A 64 10.60 -6.97 -0.21
N LYS A 65 11.91 -7.02 0.07
CA LYS A 65 12.55 -6.16 1.09
C LYS A 65 12.24 -4.67 0.91
N ALA A 66 12.21 -4.19 -0.34
CA ALA A 66 11.89 -2.80 -0.66
C ALA A 66 10.42 -2.45 -0.32
N LEU A 67 9.48 -3.31 -0.72
CA LEU A 67 8.05 -3.11 -0.42
C LEU A 67 7.78 -3.24 1.07
N ALA A 68 8.40 -4.20 1.77
CA ALA A 68 8.29 -4.32 3.22
C ALA A 68 8.74 -3.03 3.93
N GLY A 69 9.84 -2.41 3.48
CA GLY A 69 10.28 -1.12 3.97
C GLY A 69 9.28 0.01 3.71
N GLN A 70 8.61 0.03 2.55
CA GLN A 70 7.54 0.99 2.26
C GLN A 70 6.32 0.78 3.14
N LEU A 71 5.89 -0.48 3.31
CA LEU A 71 4.75 -0.85 4.15
C LEU A 71 4.98 -0.43 5.61
N ALA A 72 6.19 -0.61 6.13
CA ALA A 72 6.53 -0.19 7.48
C ALA A 72 6.54 1.34 7.69
N LEU A 73 6.56 2.15 6.63
CA LEU A 73 6.43 3.62 6.73
C LEU A 73 4.98 4.08 6.72
N VAL A 74 4.08 3.27 6.17
CA VAL A 74 2.64 3.58 6.07
C VAL A 74 1.81 2.77 7.06
N ASP A 75 2.46 1.95 7.90
CA ASP A 75 1.81 1.15 8.93
C ASP A 75 1.44 2.02 10.13
N PRO A 76 0.12 2.23 10.39
CA PRO A 76 -0.34 3.03 11.53
C PRO A 76 -0.07 2.38 12.88
N PHE A 77 0.16 1.07 12.93
CA PHE A 77 0.36 0.31 14.17
C PHE A 77 1.82 0.00 14.45
N ARG A 78 2.74 0.55 13.65
CA ARG A 78 4.17 0.38 13.89
C ARG A 78 4.52 1.02 15.22
N LYS A 79 4.95 0.20 16.19
CA LYS A 79 5.56 0.68 17.43
C LYS A 79 6.78 1.52 17.08
N THR A 80 6.67 2.82 17.33
CA THR A 80 7.80 3.74 17.30
C THR A 80 8.31 3.90 18.72
N PRO A 81 9.58 4.28 18.94
CA PRO A 81 10.07 4.55 20.29
C PRO A 81 9.25 5.63 21.02
N VAL A 82 8.51 6.48 20.30
CA VAL A 82 7.56 7.44 20.87
C VAL A 82 6.28 6.75 21.39
N SER A 83 5.82 5.68 20.73
CA SER A 83 4.69 4.87 21.18
C SER A 83 5.01 4.13 22.47
N ASP A 84 6.24 3.60 22.62
CA ASP A 84 6.68 2.90 23.84
C ASP A 84 6.88 3.85 25.05
N LEU A 85 6.92 5.17 24.82
CA LEU A 85 6.99 6.18 25.90
C LEU A 85 5.59 6.60 26.41
N LEU A 86 4.52 6.18 25.74
CA LEU A 86 3.14 6.54 26.05
C LEU A 86 2.32 5.40 26.67
N ASP A 87 2.90 4.20 26.80
CA ASP A 87 2.40 3.04 27.58
C ASP A 87 2.95 3.10 29.02
#